data_AF-X1U494-F1
#
_entry.id   AF-X1U494-F1
#
_cell.length_a   1.000
_cell.length_b   1.000
_cell.length_c   1.000
_cell.angle_alpha   90.00
_cell.angle_beta   90.00
_cell.angle_gamma   90.00
#
_symmetry.space_group_name_H-M   'P 1'
#
loop_
_entity.id
_entity.type
_entity.pdbx_description
1 polymer ?
#
loop_
_entity_poly.entity_id
_entity_poly.type
_entity_poly.pdbx_seq_one_letter_code
_entity_poly.pdbx_strand_id
1 'polypeptide(L)'
;MNETKPKEVLPKRTLKLSQGIIYGVGCGIGGSIFVLLGLGIEYAGSGILLSLILGGILIFFTGLNYAELSTSLPIAGGAYNFGKEGIGGFLAFIIGFFLWIANVAMCSFSAQIFASVFKEVFIKLNIPISNTFITVIAILPIILTSL
;
A
#
# COMPACT_ATOMS: atom_id res chain seq x y z
N MET A 1 35.12 24.92 -12.60
CA MET A 1 33.72 24.80 -13.07
C MET A 1 32.94 24.18 -11.93
N ASN A 2 32.35 25.03 -11.08
CA ASN A 2 31.65 24.61 -9.86
C ASN A 2 30.22 24.22 -10.29
N GLU A 3 29.94 22.92 -10.37
CA GLU A 3 28.56 22.47 -10.57
C GLU A 3 27.77 22.70 -9.29
N THR A 4 27.06 23.83 -9.24
CA THR A 4 26.06 24.11 -8.23
C THR A 4 24.94 23.08 -8.35
N LYS A 5 25.00 22.01 -7.55
CA LYS A 5 23.86 21.11 -7.34
C LYS A 5 22.61 21.96 -7.05
N PRO A 6 21.49 21.74 -7.76
CA PRO A 6 20.28 22.51 -7.54
C PRO A 6 19.89 22.41 -6.07
N LYS A 7 19.67 23.56 -5.42
CA LYS A 7 19.18 23.61 -4.04
C LYS A 7 17.78 23.00 -4.02
N GLU A 8 17.68 21.72 -3.64
CA GLU A 8 16.40 21.10 -3.32
C GLU A 8 15.74 21.93 -2.23
N VAL A 9 14.62 22.58 -2.57
CA VAL A 9 13.81 23.33 -1.62
C VAL A 9 13.11 22.30 -0.75
N LEU A 10 13.77 21.87 0.33
CA LEU A 10 13.23 20.89 1.26
C LEU A 10 11.90 21.42 1.81
N PRO A 11 10.80 20.66 1.69
CA PRO A 11 9.51 21.08 2.22
C PRO A 11 9.65 21.37 3.71
N LYS A 12 9.07 22.49 4.16
CA LYS A 12 9.11 22.90 5.57
C LYS A 12 8.51 21.78 6.42
N ARG A 13 9.23 21.29 7.44
CA ARG A 13 8.71 20.29 8.38
C ARG A 13 7.48 20.83 9.10
N THR A 14 6.30 20.44 8.62
CA THR A 14 4.99 20.82 9.17
C THR A 14 4.32 19.66 9.91
N LEU A 15 4.75 18.43 9.66
CA LEU A 15 4.19 17.23 10.29
C LEU A 15 4.70 17.06 11.72
N LYS A 16 3.76 16.96 12.67
CA LYS A 16 4.01 16.57 14.06
C LYS A 16 4.00 15.04 14.20
N LEU A 17 4.59 14.52 15.28
CA LEU A 17 4.63 13.09 15.58
C LEU A 17 3.24 12.43 15.57
N SER A 18 2.24 13.10 16.14
CA SER A 18 0.85 12.61 16.15
C SER A 18 0.28 12.43 14.75
N GLN A 19 0.56 13.36 13.83
CA GLN A 19 0.11 13.29 12.45
C GLN A 19 0.83 12.16 11.69
N GLY A 20 2.11 11.93 11.98
CA GLY A 20 2.87 10.81 11.40
C GLY A 20 2.34 9.45 11.82
N ILE A 21 1.99 9.28 13.11
CA ILE A 21 1.40 8.04 13.62
C ILE A 21 0.03 7.78 12.99
N ILE A 22 -0.84 8.81 12.96
CA ILE A 22 -2.18 8.70 12.36
C ILE A 22 -2.06 8.36 10.87
N TYR A 23 -1.13 8.97 10.15
CA TYR A 23 -0.87 8.67 8.74
C TYR A 23 -0.42 7.21 8.56
N GLY A 24 0.51 6.72 9.37
CA GLY A 24 0.99 5.34 9.31
C GLY A 24 -0.11 4.31 9.56
N VAL A 25 -0.93 4.52 10.60
CA VAL A 25 -2.06 3.63 10.92
C VAL A 25 -3.13 3.69 9.84
N GLY A 26 -3.47 4.89 9.35
CA GLY A 26 -4.46 5.08 8.29
C GLY A 26 -4.07 4.46 6.96
N CYS A 27 -2.79 4.52 6.59
CA CYS A 27 -2.28 3.88 5.38
C CYS A 27 -2.21 2.34 5.50
N GLY A 28 -2.03 1.81 6.71
CA GLY A 28 -1.96 0.36 6.95
C GLY A 28 -3.32 -0.35 6.94
N ILE A 29 -4.39 0.34 7.36
CA ILE A 29 -5.74 -0.24 7.43
C ILE A 29 -6.47 0.00 6.11
N GLY A 30 -6.53 -1.03 5.26
CA GLY A 30 -7.24 -1.00 3.97
C GLY A 30 -8.54 -1.82 3.95
N GLY A 31 -9.37 -1.60 2.93
CA GLY A 31 -10.63 -2.33 2.74
C GLY A 31 -10.45 -3.82 2.39
N SER A 32 -9.24 -4.24 2.06
CA SER A 32 -8.91 -5.63 1.70
C SER A 32 -9.20 -6.61 2.84
N ILE A 33 -8.88 -6.26 4.08
CA ILE A 33 -9.06 -7.17 5.22
C ILE A 33 -10.50 -7.67 5.35
N PHE A 34 -11.50 -6.84 5.04
CA PHE A 34 -12.91 -7.21 5.16
C PHE A 34 -13.36 -8.25 4.13
N VAL A 35 -12.79 -8.22 2.92
CA VAL A 35 -13.12 -9.18 1.85
C VAL A 35 -12.28 -10.46 2.00
N LEU A 36 -10.99 -10.33 2.30
CA LEU A 36 -10.09 -11.49 2.37
C LEU A 36 -10.33 -12.33 3.61
N LEU A 37 -10.77 -11.74 4.73
CA LEU A 37 -11.13 -12.55 5.90
C LEU A 37 -12.29 -13.49 5.60
N GLY A 38 -13.30 -13.05 4.84
CA GLY A 38 -14.43 -13.90 4.43
C GLY A 38 -13.95 -15.10 3.62
N LEU A 39 -13.17 -14.85 2.58
CA LEU A 39 -12.56 -15.92 1.75
C LEU A 39 -11.62 -16.80 2.57
N GLY A 40 -10.82 -16.21 3.47
CA GLY A 40 -9.89 -16.93 4.32
C GLY A 40 -10.57 -17.88 5.30
N ILE A 41 -11.75 -17.53 5.82
CA ILE A 41 -12.56 -18.41 6.67
C ILE A 41 -13.10 -19.58 5.85
N GLU A 42 -13.49 -19.37 4.59
CA GLU A 42 -13.96 -20.44 3.71
C GLU A 42 -12.86 -21.50 3.47
N TYR A 43 -11.60 -21.07 3.32
CA TYR A 43 -10.47 -21.98 3.10
C TYR A 43 -9.87 -22.58 4.39
N ALA A 44 -9.70 -21.79 5.44
CA ALA A 44 -8.95 -22.19 6.64
C ALA A 44 -9.84 -22.38 7.89
N GLY A 45 -11.11 -22.01 7.84
CA GLY A 45 -12.04 -22.06 8.97
C GLY A 45 -11.50 -21.32 10.19
N SER A 46 -11.48 -22.00 11.34
CA SER A 46 -10.94 -21.47 12.61
C SER A 46 -9.42 -21.18 12.56
N GLY A 47 -8.69 -21.79 11.62
CA GLY A 47 -7.24 -21.62 11.48
C GLY A 47 -6.81 -20.22 11.01
N ILE A 48 -7.73 -19.40 10.51
CA ILE A 48 -7.44 -18.04 10.02
C ILE A 48 -6.84 -17.15 11.11
N LEU A 49 -7.23 -17.35 12.38
CA LEU A 49 -6.73 -16.58 13.51
C LEU A 49 -5.22 -16.80 13.71
N LEU A 50 -4.77 -18.04 13.53
CA LEU A 50 -3.37 -18.42 13.64
C LEU A 50 -2.54 -17.78 12.52
N SER A 51 -3.08 -17.79 11.29
CA SER A 51 -2.45 -17.12 10.14
C SER A 51 -2.33 -15.60 10.36
N LEU A 52 -3.35 -14.97 10.93
CA LEU A 52 -3.33 -13.54 11.22
C LEU A 52 -2.29 -13.16 12.28
N ILE A 53 -2.16 -13.97 13.35
CA ILE A 53 -1.15 -13.75 14.39
C ILE A 53 0.27 -13.90 13.80
N LEU A 54 0.52 -14.97 13.04
CA LEU A 54 1.82 -15.18 12.39
C LEU A 54 2.17 -14.06 11.42
N GLY A 55 1.21 -13.64 10.58
CA GLY A 55 1.39 -12.49 9.68
C GLY A 55 1.67 -11.19 10.43
N GLY A 56 0.98 -10.95 11.55
CA GLY A 56 1.21 -9.78 12.40
C GLY A 56 2.62 -9.74 12.99
N ILE A 57 3.14 -10.88 13.44
CA ILE A 57 4.52 -10.98 13.95
C ILE A 57 5.53 -10.65 12.84
N LEU A 58 5.35 -11.17 11.63
CA LEU A 58 6.24 -10.89 10.50
C LEU A 58 6.25 -9.40 10.12
N ILE A 59 5.08 -8.78 10.07
CA ILE A 59 4.95 -7.34 9.79
C ILE A 59 5.57 -6.51 10.91
N PHE A 60 5.44 -6.93 12.17
CA PHE A 60 6.05 -6.24 13.32
C PHE A 60 7.58 -6.19 13.20
N PHE A 61 8.23 -7.31 12.90
CA PHE A 61 9.68 -7.34 12.68
C PHE A 61 10.11 -6.50 11.47
N THR A 62 9.32 -6.53 10.39
CA THR A 62 9.57 -5.70 9.21
C THR A 62 9.46 -4.21 9.56
N GLY A 63 8.45 -3.82 10.34
CA GLY A 63 8.27 -2.45 10.81
C GLY A 63 9.43 -1.94 11.66
N LEU A 64 9.99 -2.79 12.55
CA LEU A 64 11.17 -2.44 13.34
C LEU A 64 12.41 -2.18 12.48
N ASN A 65 12.66 -3.04 11.48
CA ASN A 65 13.77 -2.82 10.55
C ASN A 65 13.61 -1.52 9.74
N TYR A 66 12.40 -1.25 9.26
CA TYR A 66 12.10 0.01 8.57
C TYR A 66 12.22 1.24 9.48
N ALA A 67 11.93 1.11 10.77
CA ALA A 67 12.10 2.20 11.74
C ALA A 67 13.57 2.56 11.94
N GLU A 68 14.45 1.56 12.10
CA GLU A 68 15.91 1.75 12.23
C GLU A 68 16.52 2.37 10.97
N LEU A 69 16.04 1.95 9.81
CA LEU A 69 16.51 2.46 8.52
C LEU A 69 16.03 3.89 8.28
N SER A 70 14.81 4.22 8.68
CA SER A 70 14.23 5.57 8.55
C SER A 70 14.87 6.59 9.51
N THR A 71 15.36 6.17 10.68
CA THR A 71 16.12 7.04 11.58
C THR A 71 17.55 7.26 11.11
N SER A 72 18.16 6.25 10.48
CA SER A 72 19.51 6.33 9.92
C SER A 72 19.59 7.14 8.63
N LEU A 73 18.57 7.04 7.77
CA LEU A 73 18.49 7.70 6.47
C LEU A 73 17.22 8.56 6.39
N PRO A 74 17.24 9.82 6.91
CA PRO A 74 16.08 10.71 6.91
C PRO A 74 15.84 11.39 5.55
N ILE A 75 15.88 10.60 4.48
CA ILE A 75 15.65 11.01 3.09
C ILE A 75 14.24 10.60 2.65
N ALA A 76 13.55 11.50 1.96
CA ALA A 76 12.24 11.20 1.39
C ALA A 76 12.41 10.27 0.18
N GLY A 77 11.83 9.06 0.22
CA GLY A 77 11.74 8.17 -0.95
C GLY A 77 11.71 6.66 -0.67
N GLY A 78 11.57 6.24 0.59
CA GLY A 78 11.20 4.86 0.95
C GLY A 78 12.25 3.80 0.56
N ALA A 79 11.78 2.57 0.34
CA ALA A 79 12.62 1.38 0.17
C ALA A 79 13.66 1.49 -0.97
N TYR A 80 13.33 2.19 -2.06
CA TYR A 80 14.27 2.40 -3.16
C TYR A 80 15.48 3.23 -2.74
N ASN A 81 15.26 4.33 -2.01
CA ASN A 81 16.35 5.17 -1.53
C ASN A 81 17.19 4.46 -0.47
N PHE A 82 16.56 3.63 0.37
CA PHE A 82 17.31 2.81 1.31
C PHE A 82 18.22 1.78 0.61
N GLY A 83 17.73 1.11 -0.43
CA GLY A 83 18.53 0.19 -1.24
C GLY A 83 19.64 0.89 -2.04
N LYS A 84 19.37 2.11 -2.50
CA LYS A 84 20.34 2.95 -3.23
C LYS A 84 21.51 3.38 -2.36
N GLU A 85 21.25 3.80 -1.12
CA GLU A 85 22.30 4.21 -0.18
C GLU A 85 23.05 3.01 0.43
N GLY A 86 22.35 1.88 0.68
CA GLY A 86 22.96 0.72 1.34
C GLY A 86 23.82 -0.15 0.42
N ILE A 87 23.34 -0.47 -0.79
CA ILE A 87 23.96 -1.47 -1.68
C ILE A 87 24.42 -0.83 -3.01
N GLY A 88 23.68 0.16 -3.51
CA GLY A 88 23.98 0.84 -4.75
C GLY A 88 23.90 -0.04 -6.01
N GLY A 89 24.03 0.58 -7.18
CA GLY A 89 24.14 -0.12 -8.46
C GLY A 89 22.85 -0.80 -8.96
N PHE A 90 23.01 -1.93 -9.65
CA PHE A 90 21.92 -2.65 -10.33
C PHE A 90 20.88 -3.24 -9.36
N LEU A 91 21.30 -3.62 -8.15
CA LEU A 91 20.40 -4.15 -7.12
C LEU A 91 19.40 -3.09 -6.64
N ALA A 92 19.81 -1.82 -6.53
CA ALA A 92 18.90 -0.73 -6.21
C ALA A 92 17.83 -0.52 -7.30
N PHE A 93 18.20 -0.71 -8.58
CA PHE A 93 17.24 -0.69 -9.69
C PHE A 93 16.21 -1.81 -9.58
N ILE A 94 16.63 -3.03 -9.26
CA ILE A 94 15.72 -4.18 -9.06
C ILE A 94 14.72 -3.87 -7.93
N ILE A 95 15.18 -3.35 -6.79
CA ILE A 95 14.30 -2.99 -5.67
C ILE A 95 13.24 -1.96 -6.11
N GLY A 96 13.66 -0.93 -6.86
CA GLY A 96 12.74 0.07 -7.42
C GLY A 96 11.74 -0.53 -8.41
N PHE A 97 12.19 -1.45 -9.25
CA PHE A 97 11.33 -2.13 -10.23
C PHE A 97 10.28 -3.02 -9.56
N PHE A 98 10.68 -3.81 -8.56
CA PHE A 98 9.73 -4.61 -7.78
C PHE A 98 8.78 -3.74 -6.97
N LEU A 99 9.23 -2.61 -6.42
CA LEU A 99 8.37 -1.65 -5.74
C LEU A 99 7.31 -1.07 -6.68
N TRP A 100 7.70 -0.75 -7.93
CA TRP A 100 6.77 -0.26 -8.94
C TRP A 100 5.72 -1.33 -9.30
N ILE A 101 6.14 -2.58 -9.57
CA ILE A 101 5.21 -3.68 -9.83
C ILE A 101 4.27 -3.91 -8.65
N ALA A 102 4.78 -3.87 -7.42
CA ALA A 102 3.99 -4.05 -6.22
C ALA A 102 2.91 -2.96 -6.10
N ASN A 103 3.24 -1.70 -6.38
CA ASN A 103 2.26 -0.61 -6.37
C ASN A 103 1.18 -0.81 -7.45
N VAL A 104 1.54 -1.23 -8.67
CA VAL A 104 0.56 -1.53 -9.73
C VAL A 104 -0.37 -2.68 -9.33
N ALA A 105 0.18 -3.73 -8.70
CA ALA A 105 -0.60 -4.85 -8.19
C ALA A 105 -1.57 -4.41 -7.08
N MET A 106 -1.14 -3.52 -6.18
CA MET A 106 -2.01 -2.98 -5.13
C MET A 106 -3.17 -2.14 -5.71
N CYS A 107 -2.90 -1.30 -6.72
CA CYS A 107 -3.95 -0.55 -7.42
C CYS A 107 -4.97 -1.48 -8.11
N SER A 108 -4.51 -2.58 -8.70
CA SER A 108 -5.39 -3.57 -9.32
C SER A 108 -6.26 -4.27 -8.28
N PHE A 109 -5.68 -4.59 -7.13
CA PHE A 109 -6.37 -5.26 -6.05
C PHE A 109 -7.44 -4.39 -5.38
N SER A 110 -7.13 -3.12 -5.11
CA SER A 110 -8.07 -2.18 -4.52
C SER A 110 -9.30 -1.95 -5.41
N ALA A 111 -9.11 -1.92 -6.73
CA ALA A 111 -10.19 -1.85 -7.71
C ALA A 111 -11.10 -3.07 -7.69
N GLN A 112 -10.52 -4.28 -7.63
CA GLN A 112 -11.27 -5.53 -7.57
C GLN A 112 -12.11 -5.61 -6.29
N ILE A 113 -11.56 -5.19 -5.16
CA ILE A 113 -12.26 -5.13 -3.87
C ILE A 113 -13.45 -4.18 -3.95
N PHE A 114 -13.24 -2.97 -4.47
CA PHE A 114 -14.32 -1.99 -4.62
C PHE A 114 -15.44 -2.52 -5.53
N ALA A 115 -15.09 -3.13 -6.66
CA ALA A 115 -16.06 -3.75 -7.57
C ALA A 115 -16.93 -4.81 -6.88
N SER A 116 -16.30 -5.64 -6.04
CA SER A 116 -16.95 -6.74 -5.33
C SER A 116 -17.95 -6.20 -4.29
N VAL A 117 -17.50 -5.24 -3.46
CA VAL A 117 -18.36 -4.60 -2.45
C VAL A 117 -19.51 -3.84 -3.12
N PHE A 118 -19.24 -3.11 -4.20
CA PHE A 118 -20.25 -2.37 -4.94
C PHE A 118 -21.34 -3.32 -5.48
N LYS A 119 -20.94 -4.44 -6.09
CA LYS A 119 -21.90 -5.45 -6.59
C LYS A 119 -22.80 -5.99 -5.47
N GLU A 120 -22.25 -6.32 -4.31
CA GLU A 120 -23.05 -6.83 -3.17
C GLU A 120 -24.07 -5.81 -2.66
N VAL A 121 -23.71 -4.53 -2.60
CA VAL A 121 -24.62 -3.46 -2.17
C VAL A 121 -25.83 -3.36 -3.12
N PHE A 122 -25.60 -3.40 -4.43
CA PHE A 122 -26.67 -3.26 -5.42
C PHE A 122 -27.56 -4.49 -5.57
N ILE A 123 -27.00 -5.70 -5.37
CA ILE A 123 -27.81 -6.93 -5.28
C ILE A 123 -28.80 -6.83 -4.11
N LYS A 124 -28.36 -6.34 -2.95
CA LYS A 124 -29.24 -6.12 -1.80
C LYS A 124 -30.33 -5.06 -2.05
N LEU A 125 -30.06 -4.10 -2.94
CA LEU A 125 -31.01 -3.06 -3.34
C LEU A 125 -31.97 -3.49 -4.48
N ASN A 126 -31.84 -4.72 -5.00
CA ASN A 126 -32.70 -5.31 -6.03
C ASN A 126 -32.80 -4.47 -7.33
N ILE A 127 -31.74 -3.74 -7.67
CA ILE A 127 -31.64 -2.97 -8.92
C ILE A 127 -30.84 -3.80 -9.94
N PRO A 128 -31.40 -4.17 -11.09
CA PRO A 128 -30.67 -4.92 -12.11
C PRO A 128 -29.63 -4.00 -12.77
N ILE A 129 -28.36 -4.25 -12.48
CA ILE A 129 -27.24 -3.52 -13.08
C ILE A 129 -26.50 -4.40 -14.08
N SER A 130 -26.23 -3.83 -15.26
CA SER A 130 -25.40 -4.46 -16.28
C SER A 130 -23.96 -4.63 -15.78
N ASN A 131 -23.36 -5.81 -16.00
CA ASN A 131 -21.98 -6.12 -15.63
C ASN A 131 -20.95 -5.13 -16.23
N THR A 132 -21.27 -4.47 -17.34
CA THR A 132 -20.44 -3.41 -17.94
C THR A 132 -20.38 -2.14 -17.10
N PHE A 133 -21.40 -1.84 -16.29
CA PHE A 133 -21.41 -0.65 -15.44
C PHE A 133 -20.51 -0.82 -14.20
N ILE A 134 -20.46 -2.04 -13.65
CA ILE A 134 -19.63 -2.38 -12.48
C ILE A 134 -18.14 -2.30 -12.81
N THR A 135 -17.75 -2.76 -14.01
CA THR A 135 -16.35 -2.74 -14.45
C THR A 135 -15.84 -1.32 -14.69
N VAL A 136 -16.66 -0.42 -15.22
CA VAL A 136 -16.30 1.00 -15.40
C VAL A 136 -16.12 1.71 -14.05
N ILE A 137 -17.01 1.46 -13.09
CA ILE A 137 -16.93 2.03 -11.74
C ILE A 137 -15.72 1.51 -10.97
N ALA A 138 -15.30 0.26 -11.20
CA ALA A 138 -14.11 -0.33 -10.61
C ALA A 138 -12.80 0.35 -11.08
N ILE A 139 -12.76 0.87 -12.31
CA ILE A 139 -11.56 1.50 -12.90
C ILE A 139 -11.42 2.97 -12.44
N LEU A 140 -12.53 3.62 -12.11
CA LEU A 140 -12.55 5.02 -11.64
C LEU A 140 -11.59 5.31 -10.46
N PRO A 141 -11.56 4.51 -9.37
CA PRO A 141 -10.62 4.76 -8.27
C PRO A 141 -9.15 4.55 -8.66
N ILE A 142 -8.84 3.68 -9.63
CA ILE A 142 -7.46 3.53 -10.13
C ILE A 142 -6.99 4.83 -10.78
N ILE A 143 -7.86 5.42 -11.61
CA ILE A 143 -7.56 6.69 -12.30
C ILE A 143 -7.38 7.83 -11.29
N LEU A 144 -8.25 7.90 -10.28
CA LEU A 144 -8.17 8.93 -9.23
C LEU A 144 -6.90 8.82 -8.38
N THR A 145 -6.37 7.61 -8.18
CA THR A 145 -5.15 7.39 -7.40
C THR A 145 -3.88 7.72 -8.21
N SER A 146 -3.99 7.80 -9.54
CA SER A 146 -2.88 8.12 -10.45
C SER A 146 -2.70 9.61 -10.75
N LEU A 147 -3.53 10.48 -10.16
CA LEU A 147 -3.59 11.93 -10.40
C LEU A 147 -3.22 12.70 -9.13
#